data_AF-A0A7Y0EJD5-F1
#
_entry.id   AF-A0A7Y0EJD5-F1
#
_cell.length_a   1.000
_cell.length_b   1.000
_cell.length_c   1.000
_cell.angle_alpha   90.00
_cell.angle_beta   90.00
_cell.angle_gamma   90.00
#
_symmetry.space_group_name_H-M   'P 1'
#
loop_
_entity.id
_entity.type
_entity.pdbx_description
1 polymer ?
#
loop_
_entity_poly.entity_id
_entity_poly.type
_entity_poly.pdbx_seq_one_letter_code
_entity_poly.pdbx_strand_id
1 'polypeptide(L)'
;MEDYDEMTSAIENINSYFLSMYGKYTDFDEEVKYMVKSFYDPKVEERGVKKGIEKGIEKGKIETAVEMIKEGEPLEKIKKYTKLDENKILELIKKIENEKVQ
;
A
#
# COMPACT_ATOMS: atom_id res chain seq x y z
N MET A 1 3.88 2.97 -18.84
CA MET A 1 4.14 2.22 -20.10
C MET A 1 4.19 0.74 -19.76
N GLU A 2 5.01 0.30 -18.82
CA GLU A 2 5.03 -1.11 -18.33
C GLU A 2 3.66 -1.66 -17.90
N ASP A 3 2.88 -0.95 -17.08
CA ASP A 3 1.56 -1.43 -16.64
C ASP A 3 0.58 -1.67 -17.82
N TYR A 4 0.69 -0.86 -18.88
CA TYR A 4 -0.13 -1.01 -20.09
C TYR A 4 0.30 -2.22 -20.91
N ASP A 5 1.60 -2.49 -20.98
CA ASP A 5 2.15 -3.62 -21.72
C ASP A 5 1.81 -4.96 -21.03
N GLU A 6 1.83 -4.99 -19.69
CA GLU A 6 1.42 -6.15 -18.89
C GLU A 6 -0.09 -6.42 -19.00
N MET A 7 -0.92 -5.37 -18.93
CA MET A 7 -2.36 -5.50 -19.19
C MET A 7 -2.65 -6.01 -20.60
N THR A 8 -1.94 -5.50 -21.60
CA THR A 8 -2.09 -5.95 -23.00
C THR A 8 -1.75 -7.43 -23.14
N SER A 9 -0.62 -7.85 -22.56
CA SER A 9 -0.19 -9.26 -22.56
C SER A 9 -1.20 -10.18 -21.87
N ALA A 10 -1.79 -9.75 -20.75
CA ALA A 10 -2.82 -10.51 -20.06
C ALA A 10 -4.11 -10.64 -20.89
N ILE A 11 -4.55 -9.56 -21.53
CA ILE A 11 -5.72 -9.57 -22.43
C ILE A 11 -5.48 -10.49 -23.63
N GLU A 12 -4.30 -10.45 -24.23
CA GLU A 12 -3.92 -11.34 -25.34
C GLU A 12 -3.93 -12.81 -24.93
N ASN A 13 -3.40 -13.14 -23.75
CA ASN A 13 -3.42 -14.50 -23.22
C ASN A 13 -4.84 -14.99 -22.93
N ILE A 14 -5.67 -14.15 -22.31
CA ILE A 14 -7.09 -14.44 -22.04
C ILE A 14 -7.85 -14.67 -23.36
N ASN A 15 -7.68 -13.78 -24.34
CA ASN A 15 -8.31 -13.92 -25.66
C ASN A 15 -7.85 -15.19 -26.40
N SER A 16 -6.56 -15.52 -26.32
CA SER A 16 -6.01 -16.73 -26.95
C SER A 16 -6.60 -18.01 -26.34
N TYR A 17 -6.77 -18.05 -25.02
CA TYR A 17 -7.47 -19.14 -24.33
C TYR A 17 -8.92 -19.26 -24.81
N PHE A 18 -9.65 -18.14 -24.88
CA PHE A 18 -11.04 -18.10 -25.34
C PHE A 18 -11.21 -18.58 -26.79
N LEU A 19 -10.35 -18.15 -27.70
CA LEU A 19 -10.37 -18.61 -29.09
C LEU A 19 -10.14 -20.13 -29.20
N SER A 20 -9.27 -20.69 -28.35
CA SER A 20 -8.99 -22.14 -28.35
C SER A 20 -10.14 -23.02 -27.83
N MET A 21 -11.07 -22.41 -27.10
CA MET A 21 -12.21 -23.04 -26.42
C MET A 21 -13.54 -22.83 -27.14
N TYR A 22 -13.56 -22.00 -28.19
CA TYR A 22 -14.74 -21.70 -28.98
C TYR A 22 -15.38 -22.98 -29.55
N GLY A 23 -16.62 -23.28 -29.15
CA GLY A 23 -17.37 -24.47 -29.55
C GLY A 23 -17.20 -25.72 -28.68
N LYS A 24 -16.42 -25.67 -27.58
CA LYS A 24 -16.18 -26.83 -26.69
C LYS A 24 -16.96 -26.81 -25.37
N TYR A 25 -17.36 -25.64 -24.87
CA TYR A 25 -17.99 -25.50 -23.55
C TYR A 25 -19.24 -24.60 -23.58
N THR A 26 -20.20 -24.90 -22.71
CA THR A 26 -21.49 -24.18 -22.60
C THR A 26 -21.55 -23.19 -21.44
N ASP A 27 -20.63 -23.28 -20.45
CA ASP A 27 -20.68 -22.49 -19.20
C ASP A 27 -19.50 -21.51 -19.07
N PHE A 28 -19.17 -20.89 -20.19
CA PHE A 28 -17.98 -20.06 -20.40
C PHE A 28 -17.94 -18.81 -19.52
N ASP A 29 -19.10 -18.28 -19.12
CA ASP A 29 -19.22 -16.97 -18.49
C ASP A 29 -18.66 -16.91 -17.04
N GLU A 30 -18.75 -18.00 -16.27
CA GLU A 30 -18.22 -18.02 -14.89
C GLU A 30 -16.69 -18.11 -14.85
N GLU A 31 -16.10 -18.94 -15.71
CA GLU A 31 -14.65 -19.12 -15.81
C GLU A 31 -13.95 -17.82 -16.26
N VAL A 32 -14.48 -17.18 -17.30
CA VAL A 32 -14.05 -15.85 -17.78
C VAL A 32 -14.07 -14.84 -16.63
N LYS A 33 -15.18 -14.80 -15.89
CA LYS A 33 -15.37 -13.85 -14.78
C LYS A 33 -14.37 -14.09 -13.65
N TYR A 34 -14.02 -15.34 -13.37
CA TYR A 34 -13.00 -15.68 -12.38
C TYR A 34 -11.59 -15.27 -12.86
N MET A 35 -11.23 -15.58 -14.11
CA MET A 35 -9.95 -15.21 -14.70
C MET A 35 -9.71 -13.70 -14.66
N VAL A 36 -10.69 -12.91 -15.14
CA VAL A 36 -10.60 -11.44 -15.14
C VAL A 36 -10.45 -10.90 -13.73
N LYS A 37 -11.23 -11.40 -12.76
CA LYS A 37 -11.13 -10.97 -11.35
C LYS A 37 -9.79 -11.32 -10.71
N SER A 38 -9.20 -12.47 -11.05
CA SER A 38 -7.91 -12.89 -10.51
C SER A 38 -6.76 -12.01 -11.00
N PHE A 39 -6.89 -11.50 -12.23
CA PHE A 39 -5.94 -10.57 -12.82
C PHE A 39 -6.13 -9.13 -12.32
N TYR A 40 -7.37 -8.63 -12.31
CA TYR A 40 -7.69 -7.28 -11.87
C TYR A 40 -9.05 -7.22 -11.15
N ASP A 41 -9.01 -6.78 -9.89
CA ASP A 41 -10.19 -6.42 -9.13
C ASP A 41 -10.04 -4.95 -8.68
N PRO A 42 -10.87 -4.03 -9.20
CA PRO A 42 -10.85 -2.61 -8.82
C PRO A 42 -10.92 -2.41 -7.29
N LYS A 43 -11.60 -3.30 -6.57
CA LYS A 43 -11.70 -3.22 -5.10
C LYS A 43 -10.39 -3.61 -4.41
N VAL A 44 -9.55 -4.45 -5.03
CA VAL A 44 -8.20 -4.75 -4.53
C VAL A 44 -7.31 -3.52 -4.72
N GLU A 45 -7.34 -2.90 -5.89
CA GLU A 45 -6.58 -1.69 -6.19
C GLU A 45 -6.95 -0.53 -5.24
N GLU A 46 -8.25 -0.23 -5.09
CA GLU A 46 -8.74 0.82 -4.20
C GLU A 46 -8.27 0.60 -2.75
N ARG A 47 -8.33 -0.66 -2.26
CA ARG A 47 -7.80 -1.03 -0.94
C ARG A 47 -6.29 -0.84 -0.86
N GLY A 48 -5.54 -1.13 -1.93
CA GLY A 48 -4.11 -0.91 -2.03
C GLY A 48 -3.76 0.57 -1.89
N VAL A 49 -4.43 1.44 -2.66
CA VAL A 49 -4.26 2.90 -2.61
C VAL A 49 -4.56 3.43 -1.21
N LYS A 50 -5.70 3.04 -0.63
CA LYS A 50 -6.09 3.48 0.72
C LYS A 50 -5.05 3.09 1.77
N LYS A 51 -4.60 1.84 1.76
CA LYS A 51 -3.53 1.36 2.65
C LYS A 51 -2.22 2.11 2.44
N GLY A 52 -1.88 2.43 1.20
CA GLY A 52 -0.69 3.22 0.85
C GLY A 52 -0.74 4.62 1.47
N ILE A 53 -1.87 5.31 1.31
CA ILE A 53 -2.10 6.65 1.89
C ILE A 53 -2.03 6.60 3.42
N GLU A 54 -2.72 5.64 4.06
CA GLU A 54 -2.71 5.48 5.52
C GLU A 54 -1.28 5.27 6.05
N LYS A 55 -0.51 4.36 5.44
CA LYS A 55 0.90 4.12 5.80
C LYS A 55 1.78 5.34 5.57
N GLY A 56 1.56 6.06 4.47
CA GLY A 56 2.31 7.28 4.16
C GLY A 56 2.08 8.38 5.20
N ILE A 57 0.82 8.59 5.60
CA ILE A 57 0.47 9.55 6.66
C ILE A 57 1.09 9.14 7.99
N GLU A 58 1.01 7.86 8.37
CA GLU A 58 1.60 7.36 9.61
C GLU A 58 3.13 7.54 9.63
N LYS A 59 3.80 7.19 8.52
CA LYS A 59 5.25 7.35 8.37
C LYS A 59 5.65 8.83 8.47
N GLY A 60 4.94 9.73 7.79
CA GLY A 60 5.20 11.16 7.85
C GLY A 60 5.07 11.72 9.27
N LYS A 61 4.06 11.30 10.03
CA LYS A 61 3.92 11.70 11.45
C LYS A 61 5.11 11.28 12.29
N ILE A 62 5.62 10.06 12.09
CA ILE A 62 6.79 9.53 12.80
C ILE A 62 8.06 10.30 12.41
N GLU A 63 8.28 10.53 11.11
CA GLU A 63 9.44 11.27 10.60
C GLU A 63 9.48 12.69 11.18
N THR A 64 8.35 13.42 11.13
CA THR A 64 8.23 14.74 11.75
C THR A 64 8.49 14.70 13.26
N ALA A 65 7.97 13.69 13.97
CA ALA A 65 8.23 13.54 15.40
C ALA A 65 9.72 13.36 15.71
N VAL A 66 10.41 12.54 14.92
CA VAL A 66 11.86 12.29 15.05
C VAL A 66 12.66 13.57 14.85
N GLU A 67 12.33 14.38 13.83
CA GLU A 67 12.98 15.67 13.59
C GLU A 67 12.77 16.63 14.76
N MET A 68 11.52 16.78 15.22
CA MET A 68 11.21 17.64 16.37
C MET A 68 11.92 17.20 17.66
N ILE A 69 12.03 15.88 17.91
CA ILE A 69 12.81 15.33 19.05
C ILE A 69 14.28 15.73 18.92
N LYS A 70 14.87 15.60 17.72
CA LYS A 70 16.27 15.95 17.47
C LYS A 70 16.53 17.45 17.66
N GLU A 71 15.55 18.30 17.33
CA GLU A 71 15.57 19.74 17.56
C GLU A 71 15.32 20.13 19.03
N GLY A 72 14.97 19.18 19.90
CA GLY A 72 14.75 19.42 21.33
C GLY A 72 13.40 20.06 21.64
N GLU A 73 12.41 19.91 20.75
CA GLU A 73 11.06 20.44 20.95
C GLU A 73 10.34 19.72 22.10
N PRO A 74 9.47 20.43 22.86
CA PRO A 74 8.80 19.85 24.01
C PRO A 74 7.75 18.81 23.59
N LEU A 75 7.56 17.80 24.46
CA LEU A 75 6.65 16.66 24.25
C LEU A 75 5.23 17.09 23.85
N GLU A 76 4.68 18.11 24.51
CA GLU A 76 3.35 18.64 24.22
C GLU A 76 3.22 19.18 22.80
N LYS A 77 4.27 19.84 22.30
CA LYS A 77 4.32 20.37 20.94
C LYS A 77 4.39 19.23 19.94
N ILE A 78 5.27 18.25 20.16
CA ILE A 78 5.39 17.06 19.30
C ILE A 78 4.05 16.35 19.20
N LYS A 79 3.39 16.07 20.34
CA LYS A 79 2.06 15.46 20.42
C LYS A 79 1.00 16.25 19.66
N LYS A 80 0.99 17.59 19.81
CA LYS A 80 0.04 18.48 19.14
C LYS A 80 0.16 18.45 17.61
N TYR A 81 1.37 18.48 17.07
CA TYR A 81 1.60 18.58 15.62
C TYR A 81 1.57 17.22 14.92
N THR A 82 2.16 16.19 15.52
CA THR A 82 2.24 14.85 14.92
C THR A 82 0.99 14.02 15.15
N LYS A 83 0.17 14.39 16.16
CA LYS A 83 -1.00 13.63 16.63
C LYS A 83 -0.64 12.20 17.06
N LEU A 84 0.61 11.94 17.41
CA LEU A 84 1.05 10.66 17.94
C LEU A 84 0.73 10.56 19.43
N ASP A 85 0.53 9.33 19.87
CA ASP A 85 0.39 9.01 21.28
C ASP A 85 1.70 9.25 22.03
N GLU A 86 1.56 9.65 23.29
CA GLU A 86 2.70 9.99 24.15
C GLU A 86 3.67 8.82 24.32
N ASN A 87 3.14 7.62 24.53
CA ASN A 87 3.93 6.39 24.62
C ASN A 87 4.79 6.18 23.36
N LYS A 88 4.24 6.50 22.18
CA LYS A 88 4.96 6.35 20.91
C LYS A 88 6.10 7.34 20.78
N ILE A 89 5.87 8.59 21.22
CA ILE A 89 6.91 9.62 21.23
C ILE A 89 8.03 9.23 22.21
N LEU A 90 7.69 8.72 23.40
CA LEU A 90 8.67 8.23 24.38
C LEU A 90 9.49 7.04 23.86
N GLU A 91 8.88 6.11 23.13
CA GLU A 91 9.61 5.03 22.44
C GLU A 91 10.62 5.58 21.43
N LEU A 92 10.23 6.59 20.64
CA LEU A 92 11.11 7.21 19.64
C LEU A 92 12.30 7.92 20.31
N ILE A 93 12.06 8.65 21.41
CA ILE A 93 13.13 9.29 22.19
C ILE A 93 14.15 8.26 22.65
N LYS A 94 13.69 7.17 23.28
CA LYS A 94 14.58 6.09 23.76
C LYS A 94 15.40 5.48 22.63
N LYS A 95 14.79 5.25 21.45
CA LYS A 95 15.51 4.72 20.28
C LYS A 95 16.61 5.67 19.81
N ILE A 96 16.31 6.97 19.70
CA ILE A 96 17.26 8.00 19.28
C ILE A 96 18.40 8.13 20.30
N GLU A 97 18.11 8.06 21.59
CA GLU A 97 19.13 8.10 22.65
C GLU A 97 20.07 6.89 22.58
N ASN A 98 19.53 5.68 22.35
CA ASN A 98 20.34 4.47 22.21
C ASN A 98 21.24 4.50 20.96
N GLU A 99 20.79 5.11 19.86
CA GLU A 99 21.58 5.29 18.63
C GLU A 99 22.73 6.29 18.79
N LYS A 100 22.67 7.21 19.75
CA LYS A 100 23.75 8.19 20.02
C LYS A 100 24.89 7.63 20.88
N VAL A 101 24.68 6.47 21.52
CA VAL A 101 25.61 5.86 22.49
C VAL A 101 26.45 4.74 21.87
N GLN A 102 26.17 4.36 20.61
CA GLN A 102 27.01 3.48 19.78
C GLN A 102 27.96 4.30 18.90
#